data_AF-A0A9X9A228-F1
#
_entry.id   AF-A0A9X9A228-F1
#
_cell.length_a   1.000
_cell.length_b   1.000
_cell.length_c   1.000
_cell.angle_alpha   90.00
_cell.angle_beta   90.00
_cell.angle_gamma   90.00
#
_symmetry.space_group_name_H-M   'P 1'
#
loop_
_entity.id
_entity.type
_entity.pdbx_description
1 polymer ?
#
loop_
_entity_poly.entity_id
_entity_poly.type
_entity_poly.pdbx_seq_one_letter_code
_entity_poly.pdbx_strand_id
1 'polypeptide(L)'
;MQKDWLEELIAATNTDKRNERQMRILEAAVDMFGEKGYASTSTSEIAKRAGVAEGTIFRYYKTKKDLLLAVVMPTLTKFAAPFFVQTFA
;
A
#
# COMPACT_ATOMS: atom_id res chain seq x y z
N MET A 1 -0.86 -11.25 25.12
CA MET A 1 -2.14 -10.52 25.29
C MET A 1 -2.03 -9.04 24.96
N GLN A 2 -1.08 -8.25 25.50
CA GLN A 2 -1.00 -6.80 25.16
C GLN A 2 -0.08 -6.47 23.95
N LYS A 3 0.65 -7.45 23.39
CA LYS A 3 1.60 -7.27 22.26
C LYS A 3 1.14 -7.91 20.94
N ASP A 4 0.02 -8.62 20.95
CA ASP A 4 -0.44 -9.47 19.84
C ASP A 4 -0.83 -8.63 18.60
N TRP A 5 -1.39 -7.43 18.83
CA TRP A 5 -1.79 -6.50 17.75
C TRP A 5 -0.60 -5.89 16.98
N LEU A 6 0.58 -5.81 17.61
CA LEU A 6 1.81 -5.33 16.96
C LEU A 6 2.38 -6.39 16.03
N GLU A 7 2.38 -7.64 16.46
CA GLU A 7 2.83 -8.75 15.61
C GLU A 7 1.91 -8.93 14.41
N GLU A 8 0.59 -8.79 14.60
CA GLU A 8 -0.39 -8.83 13.52
C GLU A 8 -0.19 -7.69 12.51
N LEU A 9 0.08 -6.46 12.99
CA LEU A 9 0.41 -5.31 12.14
C LEU A 9 1.75 -5.50 11.41
N ILE A 10 2.79 -6.00 12.08
CA ILE A 10 4.10 -6.24 11.49
C ILE A 10 4.02 -7.36 10.45
N ALA A 11 3.31 -8.46 10.75
CA ALA A 11 3.07 -9.56 9.82
C ALA A 11 2.25 -9.14 8.60
N ALA A 12 1.23 -8.28 8.78
CA ALA A 12 0.48 -7.68 7.67
C ALA A 12 1.33 -6.72 6.82
N THR A 13 2.42 -6.17 7.38
CA THR A 13 3.41 -5.37 6.64
C THR A 13 4.61 -6.16 6.14
N ASN A 14 4.69 -7.47 6.40
CA ASN A 14 5.78 -8.30 5.92
C ASN A 14 5.73 -8.28 4.39
N THR A 15 6.57 -7.42 3.82
CA THR A 15 6.71 -7.15 2.39
C THR A 15 7.31 -8.38 1.74
N ASP A 16 6.44 -9.35 1.53
CA ASP A 16 6.64 -10.50 0.68
C ASP A 16 7.15 -10.02 -0.69
N LYS A 17 8.04 -10.81 -1.30
CA LYS A 17 8.83 -10.43 -2.49
C LYS A 17 7.94 -9.85 -3.61
N ARG A 18 7.79 -8.53 -3.65
CA ARG A 18 7.06 -7.84 -4.73
C ARG A 18 7.89 -7.95 -6.00
N ASN A 19 7.29 -8.43 -7.08
CA ASN A 19 7.95 -8.44 -8.38
C ASN A 19 8.00 -7.03 -8.98
N GLU A 20 8.80 -6.85 -10.03
CA GLU A 20 8.98 -5.56 -10.71
C GLU A 20 7.66 -4.93 -11.18
N ARG A 21 6.68 -5.74 -11.62
CA ARG A 21 5.37 -5.22 -12.05
C ARG A 21 4.59 -4.67 -10.86
N GLN A 22 4.59 -5.38 -9.73
CA GLN A 22 3.98 -4.88 -8.50
C GLN A 22 4.64 -3.58 -8.04
N MET A 23 5.97 -3.48 -8.13
CA MET A 23 6.69 -2.26 -7.74
C MET A 23 6.26 -1.06 -8.59
N ARG A 24 6.24 -1.20 -9.93
CA ARG A 24 5.80 -0.13 -10.82
C ARG A 24 4.35 0.30 -10.58
N ILE A 25 3.46 -0.66 -10.28
CA ILE A 25 2.06 -0.36 -9.93
C ILE A 25 1.99 0.49 -8.66
N LEU A 26 2.77 0.13 -7.64
CA LEU A 26 2.78 0.83 -6.36
C LEU A 26 3.40 2.22 -6.46
N GLU A 27 4.50 2.37 -7.20
CA GLU A 27 5.12 3.67 -7.49
C GLU A 27 4.13 4.59 -8.22
N ALA A 28 3.51 4.10 -9.29
CA ALA A 28 2.48 4.86 -10.00
C ALA A 28 1.28 5.21 -9.11
N ALA A 29 0.89 4.32 -8.20
CA ALA A 29 -0.20 4.58 -7.26
C ALA A 29 0.17 5.66 -6.23
N VAL A 30 1.39 5.62 -5.67
CA VAL A 30 1.91 6.67 -4.77
C VAL A 30 1.85 8.03 -5.45
N ASP A 31 2.41 8.13 -6.65
CA ASP A 31 2.42 9.38 -7.41
C ASP A 31 1.00 9.88 -7.67
N MET A 32 0.14 9.04 -8.26
CA MET A 32 -1.20 9.44 -8.69
C MET A 32 -2.08 9.81 -7.49
N PHE A 33 -2.04 9.04 -6.40
CA PHE A 33 -2.78 9.36 -5.19
C PHE A 33 -2.27 10.64 -4.53
N GLY A 34 -0.95 10.90 -4.57
CA GLY A 34 -0.35 12.13 -4.04
C GLY A 34 -0.68 13.37 -4.90
N GLU A 35 -0.69 13.23 -6.22
CA GLU A 35 -0.91 14.33 -7.16
C GLU A 35 -2.39 14.72 -7.27
N LYS A 36 -3.30 13.75 -7.34
CA LYS A 36 -4.73 13.97 -7.64
C LYS A 36 -5.67 13.61 -6.49
N GLY A 37 -5.17 12.94 -5.46
CA GLY A 37 -6.00 12.35 -4.42
C GLY A 37 -6.62 11.00 -4.83
N TYR A 38 -7.01 10.22 -3.82
CA TYR A 38 -7.58 8.88 -3.99
C TYR A 38 -8.90 8.87 -4.78
N ALA A 39 -9.82 9.80 -4.49
CA ALA A 39 -11.14 9.82 -5.13
C ALA A 39 -11.03 10.09 -6.63
N SER A 40 -10.17 11.02 -7.03
CA SER A 40 -9.99 11.48 -8.42
C SER A 40 -9.02 10.63 -9.25
N THR A 41 -8.47 9.55 -8.67
CA THR A 41 -7.57 8.63 -9.37
C THR A 41 -8.28 7.33 -9.69
N SER A 42 -8.23 6.90 -10.95
CA SER A 42 -8.72 5.60 -11.41
C SER A 42 -7.62 4.55 -11.51
N THR A 43 -7.98 3.26 -11.44
CA THR A 43 -7.04 2.13 -11.63
C THR A 43 -6.50 2.06 -13.06
N SER A 44 -7.27 2.52 -14.05
CA SER A 44 -6.84 2.59 -15.45
C SER A 44 -5.74 3.63 -15.67
N GLU A 45 -5.84 4.81 -15.04
CA GLU A 45 -4.78 5.82 -15.05
C GLU A 45 -3.49 5.31 -14.40
N ILE A 46 -3.61 4.64 -13.25
CA ILE A 46 -2.46 4.02 -12.57
C ILE A 46 -1.81 2.97 -13.47
N ALA A 47 -2.61 2.09 -14.10
CA ALA A 47 -2.10 1.06 -14.99
C ALA A 47 -1.35 1.66 -16.18
N LYS A 48 -1.91 2.72 -16.78
CA LYS A 48 -1.27 3.48 -17.86
C LYS A 48 0.08 4.06 -17.41
N ARG A 49 0.14 4.69 -16.24
CA ARG A 49 1.39 5.26 -15.68
C ARG A 49 2.43 4.19 -15.36
N ALA A 50 2.01 3.04 -14.84
CA ALA A 50 2.88 1.91 -14.53
C ALA A 50 3.35 1.09 -15.76
N GLY A 51 2.80 1.38 -16.95
CA GLY A 51 3.09 0.63 -18.17
C GLY A 51 2.62 -0.83 -18.10
N VAL A 52 1.45 -1.08 -17.52
CA VAL A 52 0.85 -2.42 -17.38
C VAL A 52 -0.61 -2.43 -17.85
N ALA A 53 -1.13 -3.61 -18.18
CA ALA A 53 -2.57 -3.77 -18.40
C ALA A 53 -3.32 -3.61 -17.07
N GLU A 54 -4.50 -2.97 -17.07
CA GLU A 54 -5.28 -2.72 -15.86
C GLU A 54 -5.66 -4.01 -15.09
N GLY A 55 -5.97 -5.09 -15.81
CA GLY A 55 -6.20 -6.41 -15.19
C GLY A 55 -5.00 -6.94 -14.39
N THR A 56 -3.78 -6.46 -14.67
CA THR A 56 -2.58 -6.78 -13.88
C THR A 56 -2.67 -6.20 -12.47
N ILE A 57 -3.27 -5.02 -12.29
CA ILE A 57 -3.53 -4.44 -10.98
C ILE A 57 -4.49 -5.35 -10.21
N PHE A 58 -5.63 -5.71 -10.81
CA PHE A 58 -6.65 -6.54 -10.16
C PHE A 58 -6.19 -7.97 -9.86
N ARG A 59 -5.15 -8.46 -10.54
CA ARG A 59 -4.46 -9.71 -10.19
C ARG A 59 -3.76 -9.61 -8.83
N TYR A 60 -3.20 -8.46 -8.47
CA TYR A 60 -2.46 -8.24 -7.22
C TYR A 60 -3.31 -7.59 -6.11
N TYR A 61 -4.21 -6.68 -6.48
CA TYR A 61 -5.00 -5.86 -5.58
C TYR A 61 -6.46 -5.91 -6.02
N LYS A 62 -7.33 -6.57 -5.24
CA LYS A 62 -8.71 -6.86 -5.67
C LYS A 62 -9.53 -5.59 -5.85
N THR A 63 -9.22 -4.53 -5.11
CA THR A 63 -9.88 -3.23 -5.18
C THR A 63 -8.88 -2.07 -5.18
N LYS A 64 -9.34 -0.87 -5.57
CA LYS A 64 -8.57 0.37 -5.44
C LYS A 64 -8.16 0.66 -3.98
N LYS A 65 -9.01 0.25 -3.04
CA LYS A 65 -8.74 0.36 -1.59
C LYS A 65 -7.59 -0.55 -1.17
N ASP A 66 -7.53 -1.77 -1.68
CA ASP A 66 -6.44 -2.71 -1.37
C ASP A 66 -5.10 -2.17 -1.89
N LEU A 67 -5.10 -1.55 -3.09
CA LEU A 67 -3.92 -0.88 -3.62
C LEU A 67 -3.50 0.31 -2.74
N LEU A 68 -4.45 1.13 -2.27
CA LEU A 68 -4.15 2.21 -1.32
C LEU A 68 -3.54 1.67 -0.01
N LEU A 69 -4.11 0.61 0.56
CA LEU A 69 -3.59 0.00 1.78
C LEU A 69 -2.16 -0.54 1.56
N ALA A 70 -1.89 -1.15 0.41
CA ALA A 70 -0.55 -1.64 0.07
C ALA A 70 0.51 -0.52 -0.06
N VAL A 71 0.06 0.71 -0.37
CA VAL A 71 0.88 1.93 -0.39
C VAL A 71 1.07 2.50 1.02
N VAL A 72 0.00 2.61 1.81
CA VAL A 72 0.01 3.35 3.08
C VAL A 72 0.53 2.52 4.25
N MET A 73 0.17 1.24 4.34
CA MET A 73 0.46 0.39 5.51
C MET A 73 1.96 0.29 5.84
N PRO A 74 2.88 0.06 4.88
CA PRO A 74 4.31 -0.03 5.20
C PRO A 74 4.86 1.28 5.82
N THR A 75 4.42 2.42 5.29
CA THR A 75 4.79 3.75 5.79
C THR A 75 4.20 3.99 7.18
N LEU A 76 2.90 3.72 7.35
CA LEU A 76 2.22 3.90 8.62
C LEU A 76 2.86 3.04 9.72
N THR A 77 3.19 1.78 9.44
CA THR A 77 3.85 0.91 10.42
C THR A 77 5.27 1.38 10.75
N LYS A 78 6.05 1.81 9.74
CA LYS A 78 7.42 2.29 9.97
C LYS A 78 7.48 3.56 10.81
N PHE A 79 6.54 4.49 10.62
CA PHE A 79 6.60 5.81 11.23
C PHE A 79 5.66 6.00 12.42
N ALA A 80 4.49 5.38 12.41
CA ALA A 80 3.48 5.58 13.44
C ALA A 80 3.56 4.52 14.56
N ALA A 81 3.98 3.28 14.27
CA ALA A 81 4.12 2.26 15.32
C ALA A 81 5.07 2.68 16.46
N PRO A 82 6.26 3.29 16.21
CA PRO A 82 7.11 3.79 17.29
C PRO A 82 6.42 4.84 18.17
N PHE A 83 5.59 5.69 17.55
CA PHE A 83 4.84 6.73 18.26
C PHE A 83 3.73 6.14 19.14
N PHE A 84 2.96 5.18 18.62
CA PHE A 84 1.87 4.56 19.36
C PHE A 84 2.36 3.59 20.46
N VAL A 85 3.50 2.92 20.26
CA VAL A 85 4.09 2.04 21.28
C VAL A 85 4.67 2.82 22.45
N GLN A 86 5.31 3.97 22.22
CA GLN A 86 5.90 4.78 23.30
C GLN A 86 4.91 5.68 24.04
N THR A 87 3.80 6.05 23.40
CA THR A 87 2.83 6.99 23.99
C THR A 87 1.79 6.30 24.89
N PHE A 88 1.52 5.01 24.67
CA PHE A 88 0.48 4.25 25.38
C PHE A 88 0.99 3.01 26.14
N ALA A 89 2.30 2.73 26.11
CA ALA A 89 2.97 1.78 27.00
C ALA A 89 3.73 2.54 28.09
#